data_AF-A0A1J0U195-F1
#
_entry.id   AF-A0A1J0U195-F1
#
_cell.length_a   1.000
_cell.length_b   1.000
_cell.length_c   1.000
_cell.angle_alpha   90.00
_cell.angle_beta   90.00
_cell.angle_gamma   90.00
#
_symmetry.space_group_name_H-M   'P 1'
#
loop_
_entity.id
_entity.type
_entity.pdbx_description
1 polymer ?
#
loop_
_entity_poly.entity_id
_entity_poly.type
_entity_poly.pdbx_seq_one_letter_code
_entity_poly.pdbx_strand_id
1 'polypeptide(L)'
;MKKLLTLLMGLSLTTTAVNTVISCTTKSDPEIDNGGLEYQGDLKILNAITRQITDTFQQYATEKTLIDIKDYSIPEFENLFTIVNAAKPLQELDRNDQKVGPALLALVNGFLAVFDNINRQIADEYSNYYIDSVPMTTDQNAMKFNLNYIDINKLGTLANVDSNGLKGVRLDFKLELKIKFKTLESRMPFTLQYTITNDVVRMQKILTAVTGAVSKAIVKFFNANDNDIIVDQNSAYQRIYDNFDLNYASDHSMLDTIVQNELSTALQADDELGEIRNSITYAPDEEILTLLNSIINPDTNGVTPKLPDDEKYTWVNTGYAPDKLTPENFLEYYGEKLNILTSTSGTKLQLGQFKVNLSKVLVAGVPLAGIVLNNGKPFYINIGITRDGMINKIKNFGRIIAAFYKYYQITWDIKRYSEGRIQLEPKLHEMLFNDSQTYTYKKIWSTLLKKFKEDPNNQNLPDLDKFWVSTFSNTDLVMRRDAPQLPERGIYLFYWDHYNLGFQFGVNSTTNNIYYTPWPVDKWHIAFKPYGSPM
;
A
#
# COMPACT_ATOMS: atom_id res chain seq x y z
N MET A 1 21.50 -43.56 4.40
CA MET A 1 20.47 -44.17 3.52
C MET A 1 19.12 -43.53 3.80
N LYS A 2 18.52 -42.94 2.74
CA LYS A 2 17.11 -42.57 2.56
C LYS A 2 16.34 -42.08 3.79
N LYS A 3 16.36 -40.75 4.07
CA LYS A 3 15.22 -40.00 4.68
C LYS A 3 15.40 -38.48 4.91
N LEU A 4 16.28 -37.77 4.17
CA LEU A 4 16.45 -36.31 4.37
C LEU A 4 16.45 -35.47 3.08
N LEU A 5 15.83 -35.95 2.01
CA LEU A 5 15.81 -35.28 0.69
C LEU A 5 14.39 -35.01 0.18
N THR A 6 13.44 -34.76 1.08
CA THR A 6 12.01 -34.70 0.76
C THR A 6 11.33 -33.41 1.22
N LEU A 7 12.05 -32.28 1.26
CA LEU A 7 11.45 -30.99 1.64
C LEU A 7 11.88 -29.79 0.79
N LEU A 8 12.49 -30.01 -0.38
CA LEU A 8 12.79 -28.94 -1.34
C LEU A 8 12.56 -29.35 -2.82
N MET A 9 11.88 -30.46 -3.08
CA MET A 9 11.48 -30.88 -4.43
C MET A 9 10.12 -31.59 -4.40
N GLY A 10 9.15 -31.05 -5.13
CA GLY A 10 7.79 -31.58 -5.32
C GLY A 10 6.81 -30.40 -5.36
N LEU A 11 6.35 -29.90 -6.51
CA LEU A 11 6.01 -30.57 -7.76
C LEU A 11 6.49 -29.78 -8.98
N SER A 12 7.49 -30.31 -9.69
CA SER A 12 7.63 -30.11 -11.14
C SER A 12 7.22 -31.41 -11.82
N LEU A 13 5.95 -31.50 -12.21
CA LEU A 13 5.51 -32.52 -13.17
C LEU A 13 5.48 -31.88 -14.54
N THR A 14 6.55 -32.12 -15.28
CA THR A 14 6.56 -32.01 -16.74
C THR A 14 5.71 -33.14 -17.31
N THR A 15 4.57 -32.78 -17.90
CA THR A 15 4.00 -33.55 -19.01
C THR A 15 3.81 -32.60 -20.17
N THR A 16 4.69 -32.72 -21.15
CA THR A 16 4.50 -32.19 -22.50
C THR A 16 3.26 -32.83 -23.12
N ALA A 17 2.23 -32.04 -23.37
CA ALA A 17 1.34 -32.18 -24.50
C ALA A 17 0.71 -30.81 -24.76
N VAL A 18 1.28 -30.10 -25.74
CA VAL A 18 0.66 -28.92 -26.35
C VAL A 18 -0.60 -29.42 -27.05
N ASN A 19 -1.75 -29.17 -26.47
CA ASN A 19 -3.01 -29.10 -27.20
C ASN A 19 -3.60 -27.72 -26.94
N THR A 20 -3.13 -26.75 -27.72
CA THR A 20 -3.83 -25.50 -27.96
C THR A 20 -5.17 -25.82 -28.62
N VAL A 21 -6.21 -26.07 -27.81
CA VAL A 21 -7.58 -25.86 -28.28
C VAL A 21 -7.80 -24.37 -28.24
N ILE A 22 -7.52 -23.71 -29.36
CA ILE A 22 -7.99 -22.37 -29.65
C ILE A 22 -9.52 -22.52 -29.76
N SER A 23 -10.23 -22.23 -28.69
CA SER A 23 -11.64 -21.88 -28.83
C SER A 23 -11.65 -20.53 -29.54
N CYS A 24 -11.94 -20.56 -30.85
CA CYS A 24 -12.37 -19.36 -31.56
C CYS A 24 -13.72 -18.94 -30.96
N THR A 25 -13.71 -18.22 -29.85
CA THR A 25 -14.85 -17.39 -29.49
C THR A 25 -14.93 -16.29 -30.53
N THR A 26 -15.91 -16.42 -31.41
CA THR A 26 -16.35 -15.37 -32.33
C THR A 26 -16.38 -14.04 -31.59
N LYS A 27 -15.61 -13.05 -32.10
CA LYS A 27 -15.70 -11.65 -31.70
C LYS A 27 -17.16 -11.23 -31.79
N SER A 28 -17.84 -11.13 -30.65
CA SER A 28 -18.98 -10.23 -30.53
C SER A 28 -18.45 -8.82 -30.71
N ASP A 29 -19.07 -8.05 -31.60
CA ASP A 29 -18.76 -6.64 -31.79
C ASP A 29 -18.65 -5.94 -30.43
N PRO A 30 -17.64 -5.06 -30.24
CA PRO A 30 -17.54 -4.30 -29.01
C PRO A 30 -18.80 -3.45 -28.90
N GLU A 31 -19.66 -3.75 -27.92
CA GLU A 31 -20.46 -2.69 -27.32
C GLU A 31 -19.46 -1.60 -26.95
N ILE A 32 -19.67 -0.43 -27.53
CA ILE A 32 -18.89 0.77 -27.26
C ILE A 32 -19.15 1.09 -25.78
N ASP A 33 -18.34 0.49 -24.91
CA ASP A 33 -18.17 0.90 -23.54
C ASP A 33 -17.59 2.31 -23.65
N ASN A 34 -18.47 3.31 -23.56
CA ASN A 34 -18.09 4.71 -23.51
C ASN A 34 -17.16 4.84 -22.31
N GLY A 35 -15.85 4.85 -22.57
CA GLY A 35 -14.73 4.69 -21.61
C GLY A 35 -14.70 5.69 -20.45
N GLY A 36 -15.75 5.69 -19.65
CA GLY A 36 -15.83 6.29 -18.34
C GLY A 36 -15.03 5.46 -17.36
N LEU A 37 -14.26 6.13 -16.52
CA LEU A 37 -13.57 5.50 -15.40
C LEU A 37 -14.61 4.96 -14.42
N GLU A 38 -14.70 3.63 -14.27
CA GLU A 38 -15.35 3.02 -13.11
C GLU A 38 -14.28 2.90 -12.02
N TYR A 39 -13.98 4.03 -11.37
CA TYR A 39 -12.76 4.19 -10.55
C TYR A 39 -12.54 3.08 -9.52
N GLN A 40 -13.58 2.58 -8.86
CA GLN A 40 -13.44 1.48 -7.89
C GLN A 40 -13.13 0.14 -8.55
N GLY A 41 -13.80 -0.20 -9.67
CA GLY A 41 -13.52 -1.41 -10.43
C GLY A 41 -12.15 -1.37 -11.12
N ASP A 42 -11.83 -0.23 -11.72
CA ASP A 42 -10.57 0.00 -12.44
C ASP A 42 -9.35 0.00 -11.48
N LEU A 43 -9.49 0.60 -10.29
CA LEU A 43 -8.45 0.50 -9.26
C LEU A 43 -8.27 -0.92 -8.76
N LYS A 44 -9.35 -1.69 -8.62
CA LYS A 44 -9.28 -3.09 -8.18
C LYS A 44 -8.51 -3.94 -9.19
N ILE A 45 -8.75 -3.73 -10.48
CA ILE A 45 -8.00 -4.40 -11.55
C ILE A 45 -6.53 -3.96 -11.53
N LEU A 46 -6.25 -2.66 -11.44
CA LEU A 46 -4.88 -2.16 -11.33
C LEU A 46 -4.15 -2.78 -10.12
N ASN A 47 -4.81 -2.86 -8.96
CA ASN A 47 -4.24 -3.49 -7.76
C ASN A 47 -3.97 -5.00 -7.95
N ALA A 48 -4.85 -5.71 -8.67
CA ALA A 48 -4.64 -7.12 -9.00
C ALA A 48 -3.41 -7.29 -9.91
N ILE A 49 -3.29 -6.46 -10.96
CA ILE A 49 -2.14 -6.40 -11.86
C ILE A 49 -0.85 -6.11 -11.08
N THR A 50 -0.85 -5.07 -10.24
CA THR A 50 0.29 -4.69 -9.42
C THR A 50 0.71 -5.83 -8.49
N ARG A 51 -0.25 -6.50 -7.83
CA ARG A 51 0.03 -7.63 -6.95
C ARG A 51 0.70 -8.79 -7.71
N GLN A 52 0.16 -9.16 -8.87
CA GLN A 52 0.70 -10.24 -9.70
C GLN A 52 2.14 -9.95 -10.16
N ILE A 53 2.43 -8.70 -10.54
CA ILE A 53 3.78 -8.23 -10.89
C ILE A 53 4.71 -8.34 -9.67
N THR A 54 4.30 -7.78 -8.53
CA THR A 54 5.10 -7.79 -7.30
C THR A 54 5.40 -9.22 -6.83
N ASP A 55 4.42 -10.11 -6.84
CA ASP A 55 4.59 -11.51 -6.45
C ASP A 55 5.59 -12.23 -7.37
N THR A 56 5.48 -12.04 -8.69
CA THR A 56 6.38 -12.63 -9.69
C THR A 56 7.81 -12.13 -9.53
N PHE A 57 7.99 -10.82 -9.33
CA PHE A 57 9.33 -10.23 -9.18
C PHE A 57 9.96 -10.56 -7.83
N GLN A 58 9.18 -10.65 -6.75
CA GLN A 58 9.67 -11.15 -5.46
C GLN A 58 10.12 -12.61 -5.54
N GLN A 59 9.41 -13.44 -6.29
CA GLN A 59 9.83 -14.82 -6.53
C GLN A 59 11.17 -14.86 -7.28
N TYR A 60 11.30 -14.12 -8.38
CA TYR A 60 12.57 -14.02 -9.11
C TYR A 60 13.71 -13.52 -8.22
N ALA A 61 13.47 -12.47 -7.42
CA ALA A 61 14.45 -11.92 -6.49
C ALA A 61 14.94 -12.97 -5.49
N THR A 62 14.03 -13.80 -4.96
CA THR A 62 14.33 -14.88 -4.02
C THR A 62 15.14 -16.00 -4.68
N GLU A 63 14.77 -16.39 -5.90
CA GLU A 63 15.45 -17.46 -6.64
C GLU A 63 16.84 -17.06 -7.14
N LYS A 64 17.05 -15.77 -7.41
CA LYS A 64 18.30 -15.22 -7.96
C LYS A 64 19.13 -14.46 -6.94
N THR A 65 18.82 -14.53 -5.65
CA THR A 65 19.58 -13.82 -4.60
C THR A 65 21.06 -14.22 -4.58
N LEU A 66 21.41 -15.46 -4.92
CA LEU A 66 22.79 -15.94 -4.93
C LEU A 66 23.20 -16.35 -6.35
N ILE A 67 24.29 -15.74 -6.85
CA ILE A 67 24.81 -15.93 -8.20
C ILE A 67 26.21 -16.56 -8.13
N ASP A 68 26.39 -17.71 -8.77
CA ASP A 68 27.72 -18.24 -9.07
C ASP A 68 28.22 -17.62 -10.37
N ILE A 69 29.40 -17.00 -10.34
CA ILE A 69 30.02 -16.48 -11.56
C ILE A 69 30.29 -17.60 -12.57
N LYS A 70 30.43 -18.86 -12.14
CA LYS A 70 30.67 -20.01 -13.02
C LYS A 70 29.44 -20.40 -13.84
N ASP A 71 28.25 -19.98 -13.43
CA ASP A 71 27.02 -20.18 -14.19
C ASP A 71 27.00 -19.27 -15.45
N TYR A 72 27.88 -18.26 -15.48
CA TYR A 72 28.01 -17.31 -16.56
C TYR A 72 29.37 -17.48 -17.23
N SER A 73 29.39 -17.77 -18.53
CA SER A 73 30.63 -17.78 -19.32
C SER A 73 31.13 -16.36 -19.63
N ILE A 74 31.15 -15.48 -18.62
CA ILE A 74 31.42 -14.04 -18.71
C ILE A 74 32.54 -13.69 -17.71
N PRO A 75 33.80 -13.53 -18.15
CA PRO A 75 34.94 -13.34 -17.25
C PRO A 75 34.88 -12.01 -16.47
N GLU A 76 34.15 -11.01 -16.95
CA GLU A 76 34.00 -9.69 -16.32
C GLU A 76 33.34 -9.74 -14.93
N PHE A 77 32.65 -10.82 -14.58
CA PHE A 77 32.15 -11.02 -13.22
C PHE A 77 33.28 -11.01 -12.18
N GLU A 78 34.47 -11.54 -12.50
CA GLU A 78 35.62 -11.53 -11.58
C GLU A 78 36.09 -10.12 -11.23
N ASN A 79 35.90 -9.15 -12.14
CA ASN A 79 36.33 -7.77 -11.91
C ASN A 79 35.56 -7.13 -10.76
N LEU A 80 34.30 -7.54 -10.53
CA LEU A 80 33.44 -6.99 -9.48
C LEU A 80 34.08 -7.16 -8.09
N PHE A 81 34.76 -8.27 -7.82
CA PHE A 81 35.37 -8.55 -6.51
C PHE A 81 36.49 -7.59 -6.10
N THR A 82 37.02 -6.80 -7.04
CA THR A 82 38.17 -5.91 -6.81
C THR A 82 37.81 -4.44 -6.71
N ILE A 83 36.58 -4.06 -7.08
CA ILE A 83 36.13 -2.67 -7.17
C ILE A 83 35.83 -2.08 -5.80
N VAL A 84 35.30 -2.90 -4.89
CA VAL A 84 34.90 -2.53 -3.53
C VAL A 84 35.71 -3.30 -2.49
N ASN A 85 35.92 -2.67 -1.34
CA ASN A 85 36.63 -3.25 -0.20
C ASN A 85 36.20 -2.55 1.10
N ALA A 86 36.74 -2.96 2.25
CA ALA A 86 36.37 -2.35 3.54
C ALA A 86 36.59 -0.82 3.61
N ALA A 87 37.59 -0.28 2.91
CA ALA A 87 37.86 1.16 2.87
C ALA A 87 36.99 1.92 1.86
N LYS A 88 36.54 1.24 0.80
CA LYS A 88 35.60 1.75 -0.20
C LYS A 88 34.44 0.76 -0.38
N PRO A 89 33.47 0.76 0.55
CA PRO A 89 32.48 -0.31 0.63
C PRO A 89 31.36 -0.20 -0.41
N LEU A 90 31.25 0.91 -1.14
CA LEU A 90 30.21 1.18 -2.11
C LEU A 90 30.77 1.83 -3.38
N GLN A 91 30.30 1.39 -4.55
CA GLN A 91 30.57 2.01 -5.83
C GLN A 91 29.35 1.87 -6.76
N GLU A 92 28.88 2.99 -7.31
CA GLU A 92 27.92 2.97 -8.43
C GLU A 92 28.65 2.53 -9.71
N LEU A 93 28.09 1.56 -10.44
CA LEU A 93 28.68 1.01 -11.66
C LEU A 93 27.97 1.56 -12.90
N ASP A 94 28.76 1.88 -13.92
CA ASP A 94 28.26 2.23 -15.25
C ASP A 94 28.09 0.96 -16.10
N ARG A 95 26.89 0.75 -16.63
CA ARG A 95 26.59 -0.36 -17.56
C ARG A 95 27.43 -0.31 -18.83
N ASN A 96 27.92 0.87 -19.21
CA ASN A 96 28.73 1.06 -20.41
C ASN A 96 30.24 0.86 -20.17
N ASP A 97 30.68 0.67 -18.92
CA ASP A 97 32.09 0.34 -18.62
C ASP A 97 32.42 -1.05 -19.16
N GLN A 98 33.39 -1.15 -20.07
CA GLN A 98 33.80 -2.40 -20.69
C GLN A 98 34.28 -3.46 -19.69
N LYS A 99 34.73 -3.06 -18.49
CA LYS A 99 35.23 -4.00 -17.46
C LYS A 99 34.13 -4.74 -16.71
N VAL A 100 32.91 -4.21 -16.68
CA VAL A 100 31.80 -4.77 -15.88
C VAL A 100 30.48 -4.84 -16.64
N GLY A 101 30.33 -4.05 -17.70
CA GLY A 101 29.14 -3.94 -18.54
C GLY A 101 28.61 -5.28 -19.05
N PRO A 102 29.46 -6.21 -19.55
CA PRO A 102 29.00 -7.54 -19.95
C PRO A 102 28.32 -8.33 -18.82
N ALA A 103 28.88 -8.28 -17.61
CA ALA A 103 28.31 -8.93 -16.43
C ALA A 103 26.97 -8.29 -16.02
N LEU A 104 26.90 -6.96 -15.99
CA LEU A 104 25.68 -6.22 -15.66
C LEU A 104 24.57 -6.49 -16.70
N LEU A 105 24.92 -6.51 -17.99
CA LEU A 105 23.97 -6.79 -19.07
C LEU A 105 23.38 -8.20 -18.97
N ALA A 106 24.19 -9.20 -18.57
CA ALA A 106 23.69 -10.56 -18.37
C ALA A 106 22.62 -10.63 -17.27
N LEU A 107 22.82 -9.91 -16.17
CA LEU A 107 21.83 -9.83 -15.07
C LEU A 107 20.56 -9.09 -15.52
N VAL A 108 20.70 -7.98 -16.25
CA VAL A 108 19.57 -7.22 -16.81
C VAL A 108 18.75 -8.09 -17.75
N ASN A 109 19.40 -8.79 -18.69
CA ASN A 109 18.71 -9.65 -19.65
C ASN A 109 17.96 -10.80 -18.95
N GLY A 110 18.54 -11.36 -17.89
CA GLY A 110 17.88 -12.38 -17.07
C GLY A 110 16.59 -11.86 -16.42
N PHE A 111 16.62 -10.65 -15.88
CA PHE A 111 15.43 -10.02 -15.30
C PHE A 111 14.41 -9.61 -16.37
N LEU A 112 14.85 -8.99 -17.47
CA LEU A 112 13.96 -8.53 -18.54
C LEU A 112 13.20 -9.68 -19.19
N ALA A 113 13.76 -10.89 -19.25
CA ALA A 113 13.04 -12.06 -19.71
C ALA A 113 11.80 -12.38 -18.83
N VAL A 114 11.92 -12.23 -17.50
CA VAL A 114 10.80 -12.40 -16.56
C VAL A 114 9.81 -11.25 -16.69
N PHE A 115 10.31 -10.02 -16.77
CA PHE A 115 9.51 -8.82 -17.02
C PHE A 115 8.65 -8.96 -18.28
N ASP A 116 9.25 -9.34 -19.42
CA ASP A 116 8.53 -9.47 -20.70
C ASP A 116 7.51 -10.61 -20.66
N ASN A 117 7.81 -11.68 -19.93
CA ASN A 117 6.89 -12.80 -19.78
C ASN A 117 5.63 -12.39 -19.00
N ILE A 118 5.79 -11.75 -17.84
CA ILE A 118 4.64 -11.32 -17.03
C ILE A 118 3.83 -10.22 -17.73
N ASN A 119 4.52 -9.31 -18.44
CA ASN A 119 3.88 -8.24 -19.20
C ASN A 119 2.94 -8.80 -20.28
N ARG A 120 3.39 -9.84 -21.00
CA ARG A 120 2.55 -10.56 -21.99
C ARG A 120 1.39 -11.30 -21.33
N GLN A 121 1.65 -12.03 -20.24
CA GLN A 121 0.61 -12.76 -19.53
C GLN A 121 -0.55 -11.84 -19.09
N ILE A 122 -0.23 -10.67 -18.52
CA ILE A 122 -1.23 -9.69 -18.09
C ILE A 122 -1.94 -9.07 -19.28
N ALA A 123 -1.21 -8.75 -20.37
CA ALA A 123 -1.82 -8.22 -21.58
C ALA A 123 -2.83 -9.22 -22.18
N ASP A 124 -2.55 -10.52 -22.15
CA ASP A 124 -3.45 -11.56 -22.63
C ASP A 124 -4.69 -11.72 -21.73
N GLU A 125 -4.50 -11.71 -20.40
CA GLU A 125 -5.58 -11.80 -19.40
C GLU A 125 -6.57 -10.64 -19.50
N TYR A 126 -6.07 -9.43 -19.78
CA TYR A 126 -6.84 -8.20 -19.93
C TYR A 126 -6.85 -7.68 -21.37
N SER A 127 -6.89 -8.60 -22.34
CA SER A 127 -6.71 -8.30 -23.78
C SER A 127 -7.69 -7.29 -24.37
N ASN A 128 -8.87 -7.15 -23.78
CA ASN A 128 -9.84 -6.11 -24.14
C ASN A 128 -9.38 -4.68 -23.79
N TYR A 129 -8.42 -4.54 -22.86
CA TYR A 129 -7.86 -3.25 -22.45
C TYR A 129 -6.45 -2.98 -23.03
N TYR A 130 -5.75 -4.02 -23.49
CA TYR A 130 -4.37 -3.96 -23.97
C TYR A 130 -4.25 -4.35 -25.46
N ILE A 131 -5.00 -3.67 -26.34
CA ILE A 131 -4.97 -3.95 -27.78
C ILE A 131 -3.63 -3.53 -28.41
N ASP A 132 -3.24 -2.26 -28.21
CA ASP A 132 -2.02 -1.66 -28.78
C ASP A 132 -1.13 -1.05 -27.66
N SER A 133 -1.27 -1.56 -26.44
CA SER A 133 -0.48 -1.08 -25.30
C SER A 133 -0.09 -2.23 -24.40
N VAL A 134 0.90 -2.00 -23.54
CA VAL A 134 1.39 -2.99 -22.58
C VAL A 134 1.08 -2.54 -21.14
N PRO A 135 0.81 -3.47 -20.22
CA PRO A 135 0.51 -3.14 -18.82
C PRO A 135 1.68 -2.49 -18.10
N MET A 136 2.91 -2.85 -18.47
CA MET A 136 4.11 -2.39 -17.76
C MET A 136 5.19 -1.89 -18.72
N THR A 137 5.89 -0.82 -18.30
CA THR A 137 7.09 -0.30 -18.95
C THR A 137 8.18 0.02 -17.92
N THR A 138 9.44 0.04 -18.35
CA THR A 138 10.60 0.46 -17.54
C THR A 138 11.54 1.28 -18.42
N ASP A 139 12.15 2.33 -17.87
CA ASP A 139 13.21 3.06 -18.55
C ASP A 139 14.56 2.38 -18.30
N GLN A 140 15.12 1.74 -19.33
CA GLN A 140 16.40 1.04 -19.22
C GLN A 140 17.60 1.98 -19.01
N ASN A 141 17.46 3.28 -19.31
CA ASN A 141 18.51 4.27 -19.07
C ASN A 141 18.49 4.79 -17.62
N ALA A 142 17.37 4.63 -16.92
CA ALA A 142 17.22 5.01 -15.51
C ALA A 142 17.66 3.90 -14.54
N MET A 143 18.03 2.72 -15.06
CA MET A 143 18.54 1.59 -14.26
C MET A 143 19.85 1.94 -13.57
N LYS A 144 19.98 1.59 -12.29
CA LYS A 144 21.19 1.86 -11.48
C LYS A 144 21.75 0.58 -10.88
N PHE A 145 23.07 0.54 -10.77
CA PHE A 145 23.81 -0.59 -10.20
C PHE A 145 24.72 -0.10 -9.09
N ASN A 146 24.50 -0.57 -7.87
CA ASN A 146 25.35 -0.25 -6.74
C ASN A 146 26.06 -1.52 -6.26
N LEU A 147 27.38 -1.53 -6.40
CA LEU A 147 28.21 -2.62 -5.91
C LEU A 147 28.63 -2.32 -4.47
N ASN A 148 28.45 -3.31 -3.60
CA ASN A 148 28.68 -3.22 -2.18
C ASN A 148 29.66 -4.30 -1.73
N TYR A 149 30.53 -3.92 -0.79
CA TYR A 149 31.48 -4.81 -0.15
C TYR A 149 30.79 -5.81 0.78
N ILE A 150 31.29 -7.04 0.78
CA ILE A 150 30.96 -8.09 1.74
C ILE A 150 32.22 -8.45 2.52
N ASP A 151 32.13 -8.49 3.85
CA ASP A 151 33.24 -9.00 4.68
C ASP A 151 33.19 -10.53 4.78
N ILE A 152 33.78 -11.17 3.76
CA ILE A 152 33.84 -12.63 3.63
C ILE A 152 34.56 -13.30 4.81
N ASN A 153 35.58 -12.66 5.38
CA ASN A 153 36.34 -13.21 6.50
C ASN A 153 35.54 -13.16 7.80
N LYS A 154 34.88 -12.04 8.07
CA LYS A 154 33.96 -11.94 9.21
C LYS A 154 32.84 -12.96 9.07
N LEU A 155 32.23 -13.08 7.90
CA LEU A 155 31.19 -14.05 7.60
C LEU A 155 31.63 -15.51 7.80
N GLY A 156 32.80 -15.89 7.28
CA GLY A 156 33.37 -17.22 7.50
C GLY A 156 33.57 -17.52 8.99
N THR A 157 34.02 -16.53 9.76
CA THR A 157 34.17 -16.64 11.22
C THR A 157 32.83 -16.82 11.92
N LEU A 158 31.83 -16.00 11.57
CA LEU A 158 30.49 -16.04 12.17
C LEU A 158 29.78 -17.37 11.89
N ALA A 159 29.98 -17.96 10.71
CA ALA A 159 29.35 -19.21 10.30
C ALA A 159 30.21 -20.47 10.55
N ASN A 160 31.45 -20.32 11.04
CA ASN A 160 32.44 -21.38 11.16
C ASN A 160 32.67 -22.14 9.83
N VAL A 161 32.89 -21.39 8.75
CA VAL A 161 33.19 -21.89 7.41
C VAL A 161 34.51 -21.27 6.94
N ASP A 162 35.41 -22.11 6.40
CA ASP A 162 36.68 -21.63 5.83
C ASP A 162 36.44 -20.66 4.66
N SER A 163 36.85 -19.40 4.85
CA SER A 163 36.71 -18.31 3.90
C SER A 163 37.89 -18.18 2.94
N ASN A 164 38.93 -19.02 3.05
CA ASN A 164 40.11 -18.91 2.20
C ASN A 164 39.76 -19.06 0.71
N GLY A 165 40.13 -18.05 -0.07
CA GLY A 165 39.86 -17.99 -1.52
C GLY A 165 38.39 -17.81 -1.91
N LEU A 166 37.48 -17.68 -0.93
CA LEU A 166 36.10 -17.29 -1.17
C LEU A 166 36.05 -15.79 -1.47
N LYS A 167 35.33 -15.42 -2.52
CA LYS A 167 35.06 -14.03 -2.89
C LYS A 167 33.55 -13.82 -2.92
N GLY A 168 33.13 -12.61 -2.58
CA GLY A 168 31.75 -12.22 -2.73
C GLY A 168 31.56 -10.70 -2.73
N VAL A 169 30.59 -10.24 -3.49
CA VAL A 169 30.11 -8.85 -3.51
C VAL A 169 28.59 -8.83 -3.58
N ARG A 170 27.97 -7.78 -3.03
CA ARG A 170 26.52 -7.56 -3.17
C ARG A 170 26.29 -6.51 -4.26
N LEU A 171 25.49 -6.83 -5.26
CA LEU A 171 25.09 -5.91 -6.31
C LEU A 171 23.60 -5.58 -6.16
N ASP A 172 23.29 -4.30 -5.91
CA ASP A 172 21.93 -3.80 -5.85
C ASP A 172 21.57 -3.24 -7.23
N PHE A 173 20.66 -3.90 -7.93
CA PHE A 173 20.11 -3.48 -9.22
C PHE A 173 18.76 -2.79 -9.01
N LYS A 174 18.70 -1.49 -9.31
CA LYS A 174 17.52 -0.64 -9.09
C LYS A 174 16.88 -0.23 -10.40
N LEU A 175 15.55 -0.25 -10.44
CA LEU A 175 14.74 0.22 -11.56
C LEU A 175 13.40 0.82 -11.09
N GLU A 176 12.78 1.64 -11.93
CA GLU A 176 11.40 2.11 -11.73
C GLU A 176 10.48 1.45 -12.76
N LEU A 177 9.42 0.82 -12.27
CA LEU A 177 8.38 0.20 -13.07
C LEU A 177 7.20 1.16 -13.18
N LYS A 178 6.71 1.35 -14.40
CA LYS A 178 5.47 2.07 -14.67
C LYS A 178 4.40 1.06 -15.03
N ILE A 179 3.35 0.97 -14.23
CA ILE A 179 2.21 0.09 -14.41
C ILE A 179 1.02 0.94 -14.83
N LYS A 180 0.32 0.53 -15.89
CA LYS A 180 -0.79 1.28 -16.47
C LYS A 180 -2.00 0.39 -16.69
N PHE A 181 -3.18 0.88 -16.30
CA PHE A 181 -4.48 0.30 -16.66
C PHE A 181 -5.42 1.45 -17.06
N LYS A 182 -5.92 1.45 -18.31
CA LYS A 182 -6.66 2.59 -18.89
C LYS A 182 -5.88 3.91 -18.72
N THR A 183 -6.42 4.89 -17.99
CA THR A 183 -5.77 6.17 -17.67
C THR A 183 -5.07 6.16 -16.31
N LEU A 184 -5.24 5.11 -15.50
CA LEU A 184 -4.57 4.97 -14.22
C LEU A 184 -3.12 4.55 -14.44
N GLU A 185 -2.23 5.19 -13.70
CA GLU A 185 -0.79 4.94 -13.73
C GLU A 185 -0.27 4.83 -12.30
N SER A 186 0.52 3.79 -12.05
CA SER A 186 1.28 3.61 -10.82
C SER A 186 2.76 3.49 -11.15
N ARG A 187 3.61 4.06 -10.30
CA ARG A 187 5.06 3.95 -10.40
C ARG A 187 5.58 3.23 -9.17
N MET A 188 6.38 2.20 -9.41
CA MET A 188 6.88 1.32 -8.37
C MET A 188 8.40 1.23 -8.49
N PRO A 189 9.17 1.79 -7.54
CA PRO A 189 10.59 1.49 -7.46
C PRO A 189 10.77 0.02 -7.10
N PHE A 190 11.79 -0.62 -7.68
CA PHE A 190 12.13 -2.01 -7.43
C PHE A 190 13.64 -2.17 -7.28
N THR A 191 14.06 -2.93 -6.29
CA THR A 191 15.48 -3.25 -6.04
C THR A 191 15.67 -4.76 -6.02
N LEU A 192 16.64 -5.25 -6.79
CA LEU A 192 17.08 -6.63 -6.81
C LEU A 192 18.46 -6.70 -6.18
N GLN A 193 18.61 -7.50 -5.14
CA GLN A 193 19.89 -7.68 -4.44
C GLN A 193 20.51 -9.02 -4.81
N TYR A 194 21.64 -8.97 -5.50
CA TYR A 194 22.42 -10.15 -5.87
C TYR A 194 23.64 -10.29 -4.97
N THR A 195 23.82 -11.45 -4.36
CA THR A 195 25.09 -11.89 -3.78
C THR A 195 25.84 -12.66 -4.86
N ILE A 196 26.88 -12.07 -5.41
CA ILE A 196 27.70 -12.69 -6.47
C ILE A 196 28.93 -13.32 -5.80
N THR A 197 29.25 -14.56 -6.13
CA THR A 197 30.36 -15.31 -5.53
C THR A 197 31.05 -16.25 -6.51
N ASN A 198 32.30 -16.62 -6.22
CA ASN A 198 33.04 -17.63 -6.96
C ASN A 198 32.83 -19.07 -6.44
N ASP A 199 32.11 -19.23 -5.33
CA ASP A 199 31.80 -20.54 -4.74
C ASP A 199 30.44 -20.51 -4.04
N VAL A 200 29.41 -20.82 -4.81
CA VAL A 200 28.01 -20.81 -4.36
C VAL A 200 27.77 -21.76 -3.18
N VAL A 201 28.45 -22.92 -3.14
CA VAL A 201 28.22 -23.94 -2.11
C VAL A 201 28.73 -23.46 -0.75
N ARG A 202 29.93 -22.86 -0.70
CA ARG A 202 30.45 -22.31 0.55
C ARG A 202 29.67 -21.07 0.99
N MET A 203 29.34 -20.17 0.06
CA MET A 203 28.53 -18.99 0.39
C MET A 203 27.15 -19.38 0.92
N GLN A 204 26.48 -20.37 0.31
CA GLN A 204 25.17 -20.85 0.77
C GLN A 204 25.23 -21.42 2.19
N LYS A 205 26.30 -22.14 2.56
CA LYS A 205 26.48 -22.64 3.94
C LYS A 205 26.58 -21.49 4.94
N ILE A 206 27.35 -20.46 4.61
CA ILE A 206 27.49 -19.27 5.43
C ILE A 206 26.14 -18.57 5.59
N LEU A 207 25.47 -18.27 4.47
CA LEU A 207 24.16 -17.63 4.44
C LEU A 207 23.13 -18.39 5.27
N THR A 208 23.09 -19.72 5.16
CA THR A 208 22.16 -20.55 5.91
C THR A 208 22.41 -20.45 7.42
N ALA A 209 23.68 -20.47 7.85
CA ALA A 209 24.04 -20.36 9.26
C ALA A 209 23.66 -19.00 9.86
N VAL A 210 24.05 -17.90 9.20
CA VAL A 210 23.75 -16.54 9.70
C VAL A 210 22.24 -16.25 9.65
N THR A 211 21.56 -16.67 8.57
CA THR A 211 20.10 -16.52 8.44
C THR A 211 19.38 -17.28 9.54
N GLY A 212 19.80 -18.51 9.85
CA GLY A 212 19.20 -19.32 10.90
C GLY A 212 19.32 -18.67 12.29
N ALA A 213 20.50 -18.15 12.62
CA ALA A 213 20.74 -17.46 13.88
C ALA A 213 19.87 -16.19 14.01
N VAL A 214 19.88 -15.32 12.99
CA VAL A 214 19.09 -14.08 13.01
C VAL A 214 17.59 -14.37 12.98
N SER A 215 17.13 -15.34 12.19
CA SER A 215 15.71 -15.74 12.15
C SER A 215 15.22 -16.22 13.52
N LYS A 216 16.04 -16.96 14.27
CA LYS A 216 15.69 -17.39 15.64
C LYS A 216 15.51 -16.18 16.57
N ALA A 217 16.39 -15.20 16.48
CA ALA A 217 16.29 -13.96 17.28
C ALA A 217 15.08 -13.11 16.88
N ILE A 218 14.77 -13.02 15.58
CA ILE A 218 13.54 -12.37 15.08
C ILE A 218 12.29 -13.05 15.67
N VAL A 219 12.21 -14.38 15.61
CA VAL A 219 11.08 -15.13 16.20
C VAL A 219 10.98 -14.87 17.71
N LYS A 220 12.11 -14.87 18.43
CA LYS A 220 12.17 -14.57 19.87
C LYS A 220 11.59 -13.18 20.18
N PHE A 221 11.95 -12.16 19.39
CA PHE A 221 11.43 -10.80 19.54
C PHE A 221 9.90 -10.74 19.39
N PHE A 222 9.34 -11.32 18.33
CA PHE A 222 7.89 -11.26 18.10
C PHE A 222 7.10 -12.16 19.07
N ASN A 223 7.65 -13.32 19.46
CA ASN A 223 7.02 -14.19 20.47
C ASN A 223 6.95 -13.51 21.85
N ALA A 224 7.88 -12.61 22.18
CA ALA A 224 7.83 -11.83 23.42
C ALA A 224 6.65 -10.83 23.46
N ASN A 225 6.02 -10.57 22.31
CA ASN A 225 4.81 -9.76 22.18
C ASN A 225 3.56 -10.64 21.97
N ASP A 226 3.51 -11.85 22.54
CA ASP A 226 2.40 -12.80 22.36
C ASP A 226 2.08 -13.14 20.88
N ASN A 227 3.05 -12.98 19.97
CA ASN A 227 2.94 -13.09 18.51
C ASN A 227 2.09 -12.02 17.80
N ASP A 228 1.51 -11.09 18.53
CA ASP A 228 0.60 -10.06 17.99
C ASP A 228 1.05 -8.66 18.43
N ILE A 229 1.15 -7.73 17.48
CA ILE A 229 1.32 -6.32 17.81
C ILE A 229 -0.07 -5.69 17.90
N ILE A 230 -0.48 -5.30 19.11
CA ILE A 230 -1.74 -4.59 19.37
C ILE A 230 -1.46 -3.10 19.54
N VAL A 231 -1.74 -2.33 18.49
CA VAL A 231 -1.24 -0.96 18.29
C VAL A 231 -1.75 0.06 19.30
N ASP A 232 -2.88 -0.21 19.94
CA ASP A 232 -3.51 0.64 20.98
C ASP A 232 -3.22 0.16 22.41
N GLN A 233 -2.45 -0.92 22.58
CA GLN A 233 -2.01 -1.42 23.89
C GLN A 233 -0.49 -1.37 24.06
N ASN A 234 0.27 -1.24 22.98
CA ASN A 234 1.71 -1.21 23.01
C ASN A 234 2.22 0.23 22.77
N SER A 235 2.90 0.79 23.77
CA SER A 235 3.39 2.17 23.75
C SER A 235 4.34 2.47 22.59
N ALA A 236 5.12 1.49 22.12
CA ALA A 236 6.00 1.67 20.95
C ALA A 236 5.21 1.94 19.66
N TYR A 237 3.98 1.40 19.57
CA TYR A 237 3.12 1.48 18.40
C TYR A 237 1.98 2.50 18.55
N GLN A 238 1.90 3.18 19.70
CA GLN A 238 0.84 4.13 20.02
C GLN A 238 0.63 5.16 18.91
N ARG A 239 1.70 5.62 18.27
CA ARG A 239 1.66 6.59 17.17
C ARG A 239 0.81 6.12 15.97
N ILE A 240 0.75 4.81 15.72
CA ILE A 240 -0.07 4.22 14.66
C ILE A 240 -1.56 4.42 14.99
N TYR A 241 -1.97 4.07 16.21
CA TYR A 241 -3.33 4.30 16.70
C TYR A 241 -3.67 5.79 16.79
N ASP A 242 -2.75 6.58 17.32
CA ASP A 242 -2.89 8.02 17.51
C ASP A 242 -2.97 8.78 16.20
N ASN A 243 -2.47 8.25 15.08
CA ASN A 243 -2.65 8.82 13.74
C ASN A 243 -3.76 8.13 12.93
N PHE A 244 -4.31 7.04 13.46
CA PHE A 244 -5.23 6.15 12.76
C PHE A 244 -4.67 5.67 11.41
N ASP A 245 -3.42 5.19 11.43
CA ASP A 245 -2.71 4.63 10.27
C ASP A 245 -2.88 3.11 10.20
N LEU A 246 -4.11 2.66 9.94
CA LEU A 246 -4.54 1.27 10.17
C LEU A 246 -4.88 0.49 8.89
N ASN A 247 -4.85 1.14 7.73
CA ASN A 247 -5.05 0.46 6.44
C ASN A 247 -3.69 0.28 5.77
N TYR A 248 -3.16 -0.94 5.85
CA TYR A 248 -1.84 -1.27 5.33
C TYR A 248 -1.83 -1.67 3.86
N ALA A 249 -2.99 -1.68 3.18
CA ALA A 249 -3.10 -2.21 1.83
C ALA A 249 -2.32 -1.43 0.76
N SER A 250 -1.89 -0.20 1.08
CA SER A 250 -1.17 0.66 0.14
C SER A 250 0.12 1.22 0.70
N ASP A 251 0.18 1.53 1.98
CA ASP A 251 1.37 2.04 2.65
C ASP A 251 1.39 1.50 4.09
N HIS A 252 2.52 0.97 4.54
CA HIS A 252 2.73 0.58 5.93
C HIS A 252 4.07 1.10 6.46
N SER A 253 4.61 2.16 5.86
CA SER A 253 5.93 2.73 6.16
C SER A 253 6.09 3.17 7.62
N MET A 254 5.05 3.70 8.26
CA MET A 254 5.09 4.06 9.69
C MET A 254 5.25 2.81 10.57
N LEU A 255 4.47 1.77 10.29
CA LEU A 255 4.57 0.48 10.96
C LEU A 255 5.96 -0.14 10.71
N ASP A 256 6.41 -0.15 9.45
CA ASP A 256 7.71 -0.70 9.04
C ASP A 256 8.86 -0.04 9.81
N THR A 257 8.86 1.30 9.86
CA THR A 257 9.87 2.09 10.58
C THR A 257 9.89 1.75 12.07
N ILE A 258 8.73 1.67 12.72
CA ILE A 258 8.64 1.35 14.14
C ILE A 258 9.14 -0.07 14.39
N VAL A 259 8.65 -1.06 13.62
CA VAL A 259 9.07 -2.46 13.76
C VAL A 259 10.57 -2.61 13.51
N GLN A 260 11.12 -1.95 12.49
CA GLN A 260 12.56 -1.99 12.21
C GLN A 260 13.37 -1.47 13.41
N ASN A 261 12.95 -0.37 14.03
CA ASN A 261 13.67 0.22 15.17
C ASN A 261 13.61 -0.68 16.41
N GLU A 262 12.43 -1.20 16.75
CA GLU A 262 12.24 -2.12 17.87
C GLU A 262 13.02 -3.42 17.66
N LEU A 263 12.93 -4.00 16.45
CA LEU A 263 13.66 -5.20 16.10
C LEU A 263 15.18 -4.97 16.13
N SER A 264 15.66 -3.83 15.62
CA SER A 264 17.08 -3.48 15.67
C SER A 264 17.60 -3.45 17.10
N THR A 265 16.86 -2.80 18.00
CA THR A 265 17.20 -2.72 19.42
C THR A 265 17.24 -4.11 20.04
N ALA A 266 16.24 -4.94 19.76
CA ALA A 266 16.17 -6.31 20.27
C ALA A 266 17.32 -7.20 19.76
N LEU A 267 17.65 -7.14 18.46
CA LEU A 267 18.75 -7.91 17.88
C LEU A 267 20.11 -7.47 18.44
N GLN A 268 20.32 -6.17 18.68
CA GLN A 268 21.54 -5.69 19.32
C GLN A 268 21.65 -6.11 20.79
N ALA A 269 20.52 -6.27 21.48
CA ALA A 269 20.49 -6.72 22.87
C ALA A 269 20.55 -8.26 23.04
N ASP A 270 20.37 -9.05 21.97
CA ASP A 270 20.34 -10.51 22.08
C ASP A 270 21.74 -11.13 22.16
N ASP A 271 22.16 -11.51 23.37
CA ASP A 271 23.46 -12.15 23.62
C ASP A 271 23.62 -13.50 22.88
N GLU A 272 22.52 -14.18 22.52
CA GLU A 272 22.58 -15.44 21.77
C GLU A 272 23.12 -15.24 20.33
N LEU A 273 23.05 -14.03 19.80
CA LEU A 273 23.63 -13.70 18.49
C LEU A 273 25.15 -13.54 18.54
N GLY A 274 25.75 -13.40 19.73
CA GLY A 274 27.18 -13.21 19.89
C GLY A 274 27.72 -12.09 18.99
N GLU A 275 28.76 -12.39 18.20
CA GLU A 275 29.38 -11.44 17.28
C GLU A 275 28.54 -11.08 16.04
N ILE A 276 27.47 -11.84 15.75
CA ILE A 276 26.59 -11.57 14.59
C ILE A 276 25.93 -10.21 14.76
N ARG A 277 25.46 -9.87 15.98
CA ARG A 277 24.72 -8.62 16.24
C ARG A 277 25.51 -7.37 15.84
N ASN A 278 26.82 -7.37 16.07
CA ASN A 278 27.73 -6.27 15.73
C ASN A 278 27.89 -6.08 14.20
N SER A 279 27.47 -7.07 13.41
CA SER A 279 27.57 -7.08 11.95
C SER A 279 26.22 -6.88 11.25
N ILE A 280 25.13 -6.72 12.01
CA ILE A 280 23.78 -6.50 11.47
C ILE A 280 23.65 -5.04 11.03
N THR A 281 23.30 -4.83 9.76
CA THR A 281 22.90 -3.55 9.19
C THR A 281 21.64 -3.73 8.34
N TYR A 282 21.16 -2.66 7.69
CA TYR A 282 19.92 -2.70 6.92
C TYR A 282 20.08 -2.11 5.53
N ALA A 283 19.44 -2.75 4.54
CA ALA A 283 19.34 -2.22 3.20
C ALA A 283 18.41 -0.98 3.19
N PRO A 284 18.82 0.15 2.60
CA PRO A 284 18.06 1.40 2.72
C PRO A 284 16.75 1.41 1.90
N ASP A 285 16.67 0.67 0.79
CA ASP A 285 15.54 0.71 -0.15
C ASP A 285 14.54 -0.46 0.01
N GLU A 286 14.70 -1.28 1.03
CA GLU A 286 13.80 -2.41 1.33
C GLU A 286 12.91 -2.05 2.54
N GLU A 287 11.76 -2.71 2.66
CA GLU A 287 10.91 -2.67 3.87
C GLU A 287 11.19 -3.91 4.72
N ILE A 288 11.10 -3.80 6.06
CA ILE A 288 11.29 -4.96 6.95
C ILE A 288 10.06 -5.88 6.98
N LEU A 289 8.88 -5.36 6.68
CA LEU A 289 7.62 -6.10 6.62
C LEU A 289 7.12 -6.18 5.18
N THR A 290 6.62 -7.36 4.81
CA THR A 290 5.84 -7.54 3.58
C THR A 290 4.41 -7.92 3.95
N LEU A 291 3.44 -7.13 3.50
CA LEU A 291 2.02 -7.38 3.69
C LEU A 291 1.59 -8.68 2.98
N LEU A 292 0.86 -9.53 3.69
CA LEU A 292 0.21 -10.72 3.12
C LEU A 292 -1.29 -10.50 2.92
N ASN A 293 -1.93 -9.87 3.91
CA ASN A 293 -3.33 -9.49 3.85
C ASN A 293 -3.59 -8.27 4.75
N SER A 294 -4.62 -7.50 4.39
CA SER A 294 -5.16 -6.40 5.17
C SER A 294 -6.68 -6.47 5.15
N ILE A 295 -7.31 -6.31 6.31
CA ILE A 295 -8.78 -6.35 6.42
C ILE A 295 -9.43 -5.06 5.95
N ILE A 296 -8.73 -3.93 6.17
CA ILE A 296 -9.07 -2.62 5.62
C ILE A 296 -8.24 -2.49 4.35
N ASN A 297 -8.89 -2.32 3.21
CA ASN A 297 -8.28 -2.21 1.90
C ASN A 297 -9.18 -1.34 1.00
N PRO A 298 -8.81 -1.02 -0.26
CA PRO A 298 -9.61 -0.15 -1.11
C PRO A 298 -11.07 -0.58 -1.33
N ASP A 299 -11.39 -1.86 -1.14
CA ASP A 299 -12.77 -2.38 -1.25
C ASP A 299 -13.54 -2.28 0.09
N THR A 300 -12.85 -2.13 1.22
CA THR A 300 -13.43 -2.22 2.57
C THR A 300 -13.14 -1.01 3.47
N ASN A 301 -12.41 -0.01 2.99
CA ASN A 301 -11.99 1.17 3.74
C ASN A 301 -13.04 2.28 3.80
N GLY A 302 -14.24 2.06 3.29
CA GLY A 302 -15.28 3.06 3.46
C GLY A 302 -16.66 2.63 3.03
N VAL A 303 -17.57 3.58 3.18
CA VAL A 303 -19.00 3.35 3.01
C VAL A 303 -19.55 4.44 2.11
N THR A 304 -19.98 4.03 0.92
CA THR A 304 -20.90 4.80 0.10
C THR A 304 -22.32 4.34 0.41
N PRO A 305 -23.24 5.23 0.81
CA PRO A 305 -24.64 4.88 0.99
C PRO A 305 -25.20 4.27 -0.31
N LYS A 306 -25.66 3.01 -0.26
CA LYS A 306 -26.39 2.43 -1.38
C LYS A 306 -27.80 3.03 -1.41
N LEU A 307 -28.29 3.34 -2.62
CA LEU A 307 -29.68 3.76 -2.80
C LEU A 307 -30.64 2.70 -2.23
N PRO A 308 -31.64 3.12 -1.47
CA PRO A 308 -32.71 2.23 -1.03
C PRO A 308 -34.07 2.64 -1.56
N ASP A 309 -34.99 1.68 -1.56
CA ASP A 309 -36.41 1.92 -1.79
C ASP A 309 -37.11 2.54 -0.54
N ASP A 310 -36.39 2.78 0.58
CA ASP A 310 -36.96 3.30 1.84
C ASP A 310 -36.05 4.28 2.65
N GLU A 311 -36.64 4.98 3.63
CA GLU A 311 -36.03 6.07 4.43
C GLU A 311 -35.05 5.62 5.54
N LYS A 312 -34.89 4.32 5.82
CA LYS A 312 -34.11 3.82 6.99
C LYS A 312 -32.61 3.70 6.76
N TYR A 313 -32.12 4.09 5.59
CA TYR A 313 -30.79 3.73 5.10
C TYR A 313 -29.70 4.77 5.30
N THR A 314 -30.00 5.93 5.88
CA THR A 314 -28.98 6.84 6.38
C THR A 314 -29.09 6.93 7.89
N TRP A 315 -27.95 6.99 8.57
CA TRP A 315 -27.90 7.19 10.02
C TRP A 315 -28.54 8.51 10.48
N VAL A 316 -28.79 9.43 9.53
CA VAL A 316 -29.43 10.74 9.74
C VAL A 316 -30.89 10.81 9.27
N ASN A 317 -31.41 9.78 8.59
CA ASN A 317 -32.69 9.77 7.87
C ASN A 317 -32.83 10.93 6.86
N THR A 318 -34.03 11.17 6.34
CA THR A 318 -34.34 12.29 5.44
C THR A 318 -34.53 13.61 6.22
N GLY A 319 -34.17 14.73 5.59
CA GLY A 319 -34.30 16.09 6.15
C GLY A 319 -33.22 16.48 7.15
N TYR A 320 -33.45 17.57 7.90
CA TYR A 320 -32.58 17.97 9.02
C TYR A 320 -33.06 17.33 10.31
N ALA A 321 -32.34 16.34 10.82
CA ALA A 321 -32.65 15.67 12.09
C ALA A 321 -31.48 15.81 13.08
N PRO A 322 -31.28 16.99 13.69
CA PRO A 322 -30.11 17.26 14.54
C PRO A 322 -30.00 16.35 15.76
N ASP A 323 -31.14 15.87 16.27
CA ASP A 323 -31.20 14.94 17.41
C ASP A 323 -30.68 13.53 17.05
N LYS A 324 -30.68 13.17 15.77
CA LYS A 324 -30.16 11.90 15.26
C LYS A 324 -28.67 11.95 14.92
N LEU A 325 -28.09 13.14 14.84
CA LEU A 325 -26.66 13.37 14.61
C LEU A 325 -25.87 13.06 15.89
N THR A 326 -25.76 11.76 16.20
CA THR A 326 -25.02 11.22 17.34
C THR A 326 -23.92 10.25 16.89
N PRO A 327 -22.82 10.14 17.65
CA PRO A 327 -21.76 9.18 17.38
C PRO A 327 -22.22 7.72 17.43
N GLU A 328 -23.21 7.42 18.28
CA GLU A 328 -23.80 6.09 18.43
C GLU A 328 -24.55 5.66 17.17
N ASN A 329 -25.39 6.54 16.61
CA ASN A 329 -26.11 6.26 15.37
C ASN A 329 -25.13 6.11 14.19
N PHE A 330 -24.07 6.93 14.17
CA PHE A 330 -23.01 6.79 13.17
C PHE A 330 -22.29 5.45 13.31
N LEU A 331 -21.92 5.04 14.52
CA LEU A 331 -21.26 3.76 14.77
C LEU A 331 -22.11 2.56 14.36
N GLU A 332 -23.40 2.56 14.69
CA GLU A 332 -24.33 1.49 14.30
C GLU A 332 -24.36 1.34 12.77
N TYR A 333 -24.57 2.45 12.06
CA TYR A 333 -24.61 2.45 10.60
C TYR A 333 -23.27 2.13 9.94
N TYR A 334 -22.21 2.86 10.34
CA TYR A 334 -20.91 2.79 9.69
C TYR A 334 -20.14 1.53 10.11
N GLY A 335 -20.28 1.12 11.37
CA GLY A 335 -19.63 -0.06 11.93
C GLY A 335 -20.15 -1.36 11.34
N GLU A 336 -21.44 -1.49 11.05
CA GLU A 336 -21.98 -2.64 10.32
C GLU A 336 -21.40 -2.78 8.91
N LYS A 337 -21.05 -1.66 8.28
CA LYS A 337 -20.53 -1.63 6.90
C LYS A 337 -19.01 -1.77 6.85
N LEU A 338 -18.31 -1.44 7.93
CA LEU A 338 -16.89 -1.72 8.07
C LEU A 338 -16.67 -3.20 8.41
N ASN A 339 -16.12 -3.95 7.45
CA ASN A 339 -15.86 -5.39 7.57
C ASN A 339 -15.08 -5.78 8.83
N ILE A 340 -14.21 -4.90 9.34
CA ILE A 340 -13.40 -5.18 10.52
C ILE A 340 -14.22 -5.39 11.81
N LEU A 341 -15.36 -4.71 11.97
CA LEU A 341 -16.21 -4.85 13.16
C LEU A 341 -17.19 -6.02 13.05
N THR A 342 -17.49 -6.49 11.84
CA THR A 342 -18.46 -7.56 11.59
C THR A 342 -17.81 -8.92 11.31
N SER A 343 -16.56 -8.95 10.87
CA SER A 343 -15.82 -10.18 10.53
C SER A 343 -15.46 -11.08 11.71
N THR A 344 -15.39 -10.54 12.94
CA THR A 344 -14.99 -11.29 14.14
C THR A 344 -15.64 -10.70 15.39
N SER A 345 -16.08 -11.53 16.35
CA SER A 345 -16.57 -11.08 17.66
C SER A 345 -15.49 -10.96 18.75
N GLY A 346 -14.21 -11.21 18.41
CA GLY A 346 -13.10 -11.21 19.37
C GLY A 346 -12.74 -9.84 19.95
N THR A 347 -12.11 -9.81 21.12
CA THR A 347 -11.67 -8.54 21.75
C THR A 347 -10.50 -7.88 21.01
N LYS A 348 -9.73 -8.65 20.25
CA LYS A 348 -8.67 -8.19 19.35
C LYS A 348 -9.15 -8.31 17.90
N LEU A 349 -8.99 -7.23 17.14
CA LEU A 349 -9.30 -7.15 15.71
C LEU A 349 -7.98 -7.19 14.93
N GLN A 350 -7.89 -8.10 13.97
CA GLN A 350 -6.72 -8.20 13.11
C GLN A 350 -6.82 -7.17 11.98
N LEU A 351 -5.82 -6.28 11.89
CA LEU A 351 -5.71 -5.26 10.86
C LEU A 351 -5.01 -5.80 9.62
N GLY A 352 -3.91 -6.52 9.83
CA GLY A 352 -3.16 -7.14 8.75
C GLY A 352 -2.25 -8.25 9.24
N GLN A 353 -1.78 -9.04 8.28
CA GLN A 353 -0.79 -10.08 8.49
C GLN A 353 0.42 -9.81 7.60
N PHE A 354 1.61 -10.01 8.17
CA PHE A 354 2.87 -9.73 7.52
C PHE A 354 3.83 -10.91 7.63
N LYS A 355 4.77 -10.98 6.69
CA LYS A 355 6.03 -11.72 6.83
C LYS A 355 7.18 -10.74 7.04
N VAL A 356 8.26 -11.21 7.67
CA VAL A 356 9.51 -10.45 7.74
C VAL A 356 10.25 -10.60 6.41
N ASN A 357 10.64 -9.48 5.82
CA ASN A 357 11.48 -9.43 4.65
C ASN A 357 12.95 -9.54 5.06
N LEU A 358 13.55 -10.71 4.84
CA LEU A 358 14.94 -10.95 5.23
C LEU A 358 15.95 -10.20 4.35
N SER A 359 15.60 -9.79 3.12
CA SER A 359 16.52 -9.01 2.26
C SER A 359 16.85 -7.63 2.86
N LYS A 360 15.95 -7.09 3.70
CA LYS A 360 16.19 -5.86 4.46
C LYS A 360 17.34 -6.00 5.44
N VAL A 361 17.57 -7.18 5.99
CA VAL A 361 18.57 -7.43 7.03
C VAL A 361 19.87 -7.87 6.38
N LEU A 362 20.95 -7.15 6.67
CA LEU A 362 22.28 -7.44 6.16
C LEU A 362 23.16 -7.97 7.29
N VAL A 363 23.94 -9.02 7.06
CA VAL A 363 25.00 -9.46 7.98
C VAL A 363 26.33 -9.32 7.26
N ALA A 364 27.21 -8.45 7.77
CA ALA A 364 28.52 -8.18 7.18
C ALA A 364 28.45 -7.86 5.67
N GLY A 365 27.40 -7.13 5.26
CA GLY A 365 27.15 -6.67 3.90
C GLY A 365 26.28 -7.58 3.03
N VAL A 366 26.02 -8.82 3.45
CA VAL A 366 25.21 -9.78 2.68
C VAL A 366 23.75 -9.75 3.13
N PRO A 367 22.78 -9.69 2.20
CA PRO A 367 21.37 -9.80 2.55
C PRO A 367 21.02 -11.22 3.00
N LEU A 368 20.19 -11.32 4.03
CA LEU A 368 19.60 -12.59 4.40
C LEU A 368 18.55 -13.00 3.36
N ALA A 369 18.30 -14.31 3.25
CA ALA A 369 17.43 -14.84 2.21
C ALA A 369 16.47 -15.90 2.77
N GLY A 370 15.37 -16.13 2.05
CA GLY A 370 14.36 -17.12 2.40
C GLY A 370 13.27 -16.57 3.32
N ILE A 371 12.68 -17.47 4.11
CA ILE A 371 11.55 -17.15 5.00
C ILE A 371 11.93 -17.41 6.45
N VAL A 372 11.46 -16.55 7.35
CA VAL A 372 11.57 -16.80 8.78
C VAL A 372 10.69 -18.00 9.14
N LEU A 373 11.28 -18.98 9.82
CA LEU A 373 10.58 -20.19 10.26
C LEU A 373 10.49 -20.24 11.78
N ASN A 374 9.31 -20.56 12.30
CA ASN A 374 9.10 -20.92 13.70
C ASN A 374 8.72 -22.40 13.76
N ASN A 375 9.57 -23.24 14.35
CA ASN A 375 9.39 -24.69 14.42
C ASN A 375 9.08 -25.36 13.06
N GLY A 376 9.79 -24.92 12.00
CA GLY A 376 9.66 -25.46 10.65
C GLY A 376 8.45 -24.96 9.85
N LYS A 377 7.65 -24.04 10.40
CA LYS A 377 6.54 -23.39 9.69
C LYS A 377 6.86 -21.93 9.39
N PRO A 378 6.36 -21.37 8.27
CA PRO A 378 6.46 -19.93 8.01
C PRO A 378 5.97 -19.13 9.21
N PHE A 379 6.77 -18.14 9.63
CA PHE A 379 6.44 -17.24 10.71
C PHE A 379 5.70 -16.02 10.16
N TYR A 380 4.57 -15.69 10.76
CA TYR A 380 3.73 -14.56 10.39
C TYR A 380 3.52 -13.66 11.60
N ILE A 381 3.47 -12.36 11.34
CA ILE A 381 3.22 -11.33 12.33
C ILE A 381 1.80 -10.82 12.11
N ASN A 382 0.97 -10.84 13.15
CA ASN A 382 -0.32 -10.20 13.09
C ASN A 382 -0.23 -8.81 13.72
N ILE A 383 -0.77 -7.82 13.01
CA ILE A 383 -0.98 -6.49 13.54
C ILE A 383 -2.46 -6.33 13.81
N GLY A 384 -2.80 -5.81 14.98
CA GLY A 384 -4.17 -5.66 15.41
C GLY A 384 -4.40 -4.43 16.26
N ILE A 385 -5.66 -4.27 16.64
CA ILE A 385 -6.18 -3.22 17.52
C ILE A 385 -7.23 -3.86 18.43
N THR A 386 -7.42 -3.35 19.64
CA THR A 386 -8.58 -3.77 20.42
C THR A 386 -9.88 -3.32 19.76
N ARG A 387 -10.94 -4.09 19.98
CA ARG A 387 -12.29 -3.72 19.54
C ARG A 387 -12.73 -2.36 20.13
N ASP A 388 -12.42 -2.12 21.40
CA ASP A 388 -12.77 -0.85 22.06
C ASP A 388 -11.99 0.33 21.46
N GLY A 389 -10.70 0.14 21.17
CA GLY A 389 -9.88 1.14 20.47
C GLY A 389 -10.44 1.50 19.10
N MET A 390 -10.82 0.50 18.30
CA MET A 390 -11.46 0.72 16.99
C MET A 390 -12.81 1.45 17.12
N ILE A 391 -13.69 0.99 18.03
CA ILE A 391 -14.99 1.62 18.31
C ILE A 391 -14.80 3.09 18.73
N ASN A 392 -13.83 3.37 19.60
CA ASN A 392 -13.56 4.72 20.07
C ASN A 392 -13.15 5.66 18.91
N LYS A 393 -12.29 5.20 18.00
CA LYS A 393 -11.89 5.97 16.81
C LYS A 393 -13.05 6.21 15.84
N ILE A 394 -13.88 5.21 15.59
CA ILE A 394 -15.09 5.37 14.75
C ILE A 394 -16.08 6.34 15.41
N LYS A 395 -16.25 6.29 16.74
CA LYS A 395 -17.07 7.27 17.46
C LYS A 395 -16.50 8.68 17.36
N ASN A 396 -15.18 8.87 17.45
CA ASN A 396 -14.56 10.18 17.24
C ASN A 396 -14.83 10.70 15.83
N PHE A 397 -14.70 9.85 14.82
CA PHE A 397 -15.07 10.20 13.46
C PHE A 397 -16.55 10.61 13.35
N GLY A 398 -17.46 9.81 13.90
CA GLY A 398 -18.89 10.12 13.96
C GLY A 398 -19.21 11.43 14.71
N ARG A 399 -18.50 11.75 15.79
CA ARG A 399 -18.61 13.05 16.50
C ARG A 399 -18.28 14.22 15.57
N ILE A 400 -17.18 14.11 14.82
CA ILE A 400 -16.75 15.15 13.90
C ILE A 400 -17.77 15.30 12.76
N ILE A 401 -18.23 14.20 12.17
CA ILE A 401 -19.27 14.25 11.11
C ILE A 401 -20.55 14.88 11.64
N ALA A 402 -21.04 14.45 12.79
CA ALA A 402 -22.24 15.01 13.41
C ALA A 402 -22.10 16.52 13.67
N ALA A 403 -20.95 16.96 14.19
CA ALA A 403 -20.67 18.37 14.39
C ALA A 403 -20.62 19.13 13.05
N PHE A 404 -19.99 18.57 12.02
CA PHE A 404 -19.93 19.16 10.69
C PHE A 404 -21.32 19.33 10.06
N TYR A 405 -22.18 18.31 10.19
CA TYR A 405 -23.57 18.36 9.74
C TYR A 405 -24.38 19.43 10.48
N LYS A 406 -24.22 19.56 11.80
CA LYS A 406 -24.90 20.59 12.60
C LYS A 406 -24.41 21.99 12.22
N TYR A 407 -23.10 22.14 12.03
CA TYR A 407 -22.45 23.40 11.72
C TYR A 407 -22.90 23.99 10.37
N TYR A 408 -23.26 23.15 9.40
CA TYR A 408 -23.74 23.56 8.08
C TYR A 408 -25.20 23.18 7.80
N GLN A 409 -25.96 22.74 8.81
CA GLN A 409 -27.31 22.19 8.68
C GLN A 409 -27.50 21.33 7.42
N ILE A 410 -26.64 20.32 7.26
CA ILE A 410 -26.64 19.47 6.07
C ILE A 410 -27.92 18.64 6.06
N THR A 411 -28.62 18.65 4.93
CA THR A 411 -29.88 17.91 4.73
C THR A 411 -29.89 17.17 3.42
N TRP A 412 -30.55 16.02 3.41
CA TRP A 412 -30.86 15.28 2.19
C TRP A 412 -32.25 14.66 2.33
N ASP A 413 -33.09 14.76 1.30
CA ASP A 413 -34.45 14.20 1.31
C ASP A 413 -34.70 13.39 0.03
N ILE A 414 -34.73 12.07 0.15
CA ILE A 414 -34.94 11.13 -0.95
C ILE A 414 -36.30 11.29 -1.65
N LYS A 415 -37.32 11.81 -0.95
CA LYS A 415 -38.70 11.89 -1.44
C LYS A 415 -39.05 13.22 -2.07
N ARG A 416 -38.37 14.30 -1.67
CA ARG A 416 -38.79 15.67 -1.97
C ARG A 416 -37.82 16.45 -2.84
N TYR A 417 -36.53 16.09 -2.87
CA TYR A 417 -35.53 16.86 -3.62
C TYR A 417 -34.41 16.02 -4.22
N SER A 418 -33.98 16.39 -5.42
CA SER A 418 -32.87 15.79 -6.16
C SER A 418 -31.47 16.26 -5.72
N GLU A 419 -31.36 16.87 -4.54
CA GLU A 419 -30.13 17.53 -4.07
C GLU A 419 -29.77 17.21 -2.61
N GLY A 420 -28.48 17.07 -2.34
CA GLY A 420 -27.90 17.24 -1.01
C GLY A 420 -27.69 18.73 -0.73
N ARG A 421 -28.29 19.25 0.33
CA ARG A 421 -28.29 20.69 0.65
C ARG A 421 -27.38 20.98 1.85
N ILE A 422 -26.59 22.04 1.71
CA ILE A 422 -25.63 22.55 2.70
C ILE A 422 -25.99 24.01 2.97
N GLN A 423 -26.35 24.35 4.19
CA GLN A 423 -26.69 25.71 4.59
C GLN A 423 -25.47 26.45 5.14
N LEU A 424 -25.25 27.64 4.61
CA LEU A 424 -24.10 28.48 4.91
C LEU A 424 -24.55 29.77 5.59
N GLU A 425 -23.72 30.27 6.50
CA GLU A 425 -23.89 31.62 7.03
C GLU A 425 -24.00 32.63 5.88
N PRO A 426 -24.94 33.60 5.91
CA PRO A 426 -25.14 34.54 4.80
C PRO A 426 -23.85 35.21 4.33
N LYS A 427 -22.96 35.62 5.25
CA LYS A 427 -21.65 36.20 4.89
C LYS A 427 -20.75 35.21 4.14
N LEU A 428 -20.72 33.95 4.58
CA LEU A 428 -19.98 32.89 3.91
C LEU A 428 -20.58 32.59 2.53
N HIS A 429 -21.90 32.47 2.44
CA HIS A 429 -22.60 32.27 1.18
C HIS A 429 -22.29 33.41 0.19
N GLU A 430 -22.45 34.67 0.59
CA GLU A 430 -22.15 35.84 -0.26
C GLU A 430 -20.69 35.87 -0.69
N MET A 431 -19.76 35.54 0.20
CA MET A 431 -18.34 35.44 -0.12
C MET A 431 -18.06 34.37 -1.20
N LEU A 432 -18.70 33.19 -1.10
CA LEU A 432 -18.57 32.13 -2.11
C LEU A 432 -19.32 32.48 -3.41
N PHE A 433 -20.45 33.18 -3.31
CA PHE A 433 -21.36 33.47 -4.42
C PHE A 433 -20.90 34.65 -5.31
N ASN A 434 -20.28 35.67 -4.71
CA ASN A 434 -19.90 36.91 -5.40
C ASN A 434 -18.49 36.90 -5.99
N ASP A 435 -17.63 35.95 -5.62
CA ASP A 435 -16.33 35.76 -6.28
C ASP A 435 -16.56 35.12 -7.66
N SER A 436 -16.65 36.01 -8.65
CA SER A 436 -17.07 35.70 -10.02
C SER A 436 -15.98 35.10 -10.90
N GLN A 437 -14.75 34.89 -10.39
CA GLN A 437 -13.63 34.45 -11.24
C GLN A 437 -13.07 33.04 -10.95
N THR A 438 -13.20 32.42 -9.77
CA THR A 438 -12.58 31.08 -9.54
C THR A 438 -13.11 30.30 -8.32
N TYR A 439 -14.41 29.99 -8.20
CA TYR A 439 -14.89 29.01 -7.20
C TYR A 439 -15.11 27.63 -7.81
N THR A 440 -14.20 26.74 -7.48
CA THR A 440 -14.25 25.34 -7.88
C THR A 440 -14.75 24.46 -6.75
N TYR A 441 -15.21 23.26 -7.10
CA TYR A 441 -15.66 22.24 -6.16
C TYR A 441 -14.63 21.99 -5.04
N LYS A 442 -13.35 21.85 -5.39
CA LYS A 442 -12.27 21.65 -4.41
C LYS A 442 -12.10 22.84 -3.48
N LYS A 443 -12.16 24.07 -4.01
CA LYS A 443 -11.97 25.32 -3.23
C LYS A 443 -13.12 25.59 -2.26
N ILE A 444 -14.36 25.24 -2.62
CA ILE A 444 -15.50 25.36 -1.69
C ILE A 444 -15.30 24.41 -0.52
N TRP A 445 -15.04 23.12 -0.77
CA TRP A 445 -14.85 22.16 0.31
C TRP A 445 -13.64 22.47 1.19
N SER A 446 -12.53 22.94 0.62
CA SER A 446 -11.37 23.36 1.42
C SER A 446 -11.69 24.58 2.30
N THR A 447 -12.49 25.53 1.80
CA THR A 447 -12.95 26.70 2.55
C THR A 447 -13.89 26.31 3.69
N LEU A 448 -14.83 25.39 3.44
CA LEU A 448 -15.74 24.88 4.47
C LEU A 448 -14.97 24.11 5.54
N LEU A 449 -14.11 23.16 5.14
CA LEU A 449 -13.31 22.39 6.09
C LEU A 449 -12.44 23.30 6.96
N LYS A 450 -11.78 24.30 6.36
CA LYS A 450 -10.99 25.29 7.09
C LYS A 450 -11.83 26.04 8.12
N LYS A 451 -12.97 26.60 7.71
CA LYS A 451 -13.86 27.33 8.63
C LYS A 451 -14.38 26.46 9.77
N PHE A 452 -14.79 25.23 9.48
CA PHE A 452 -15.21 24.29 10.50
C PHE A 452 -14.08 23.99 11.51
N LYS A 453 -12.86 23.75 11.00
CA LYS A 453 -11.68 23.47 11.83
C LYS A 453 -11.12 24.68 12.56
N GLU A 454 -11.43 25.91 12.16
CA GLU A 454 -10.98 27.14 12.84
C GLU A 454 -12.00 27.65 13.86
N ASP A 455 -13.24 27.14 13.85
CA ASP A 455 -14.26 27.56 14.80
C ASP A 455 -13.87 27.17 16.25
N PRO A 456 -13.91 28.11 17.21
CA PRO A 456 -13.56 27.83 18.61
C PRO A 456 -14.40 26.71 19.25
N ASN A 457 -15.66 26.55 18.85
CA ASN A 457 -16.54 25.52 19.41
C ASN A 457 -16.16 24.11 18.96
N ASN A 458 -15.44 23.98 17.84
CA ASN A 458 -15.05 22.70 17.28
C ASN A 458 -13.64 22.26 17.70
N GLN A 459 -12.81 23.15 18.26
CA GLN A 459 -11.41 22.83 18.64
C GLN A 459 -11.28 21.66 19.64
N ASN A 460 -12.31 21.43 20.43
CA ASN A 460 -12.33 20.37 21.45
C ASN A 460 -12.79 19.02 20.90
N LEU A 461 -13.12 18.92 19.61
CA LEU A 461 -13.50 17.65 18.99
C LEU A 461 -12.29 16.71 18.96
N PRO A 462 -12.41 15.50 19.51
CA PRO A 462 -11.30 14.55 19.52
C PRO A 462 -10.95 14.16 18.09
N ASP A 463 -9.65 14.06 17.79
CA ASP A 463 -9.13 13.63 16.49
C ASP A 463 -9.51 14.55 15.30
N LEU A 464 -9.87 15.82 15.54
CA LEU A 464 -10.22 16.78 14.48
C LEU A 464 -9.10 17.00 13.46
N ASP A 465 -7.84 16.88 13.89
CA ASP A 465 -6.65 16.94 13.06
C ASP A 465 -6.64 15.87 11.94
N LYS A 466 -7.26 14.71 12.18
CA LYS A 466 -7.32 13.56 11.26
C LYS A 466 -8.46 13.61 10.27
N PHE A 467 -9.42 14.50 10.50
CA PHE A 467 -10.56 14.66 9.62
C PHE A 467 -10.21 15.52 8.42
N TRP A 468 -10.53 15.07 7.22
CA TRP A 468 -10.38 15.89 6.02
C TRP A 468 -11.41 15.52 4.95
N VAL A 469 -11.44 16.27 3.86
CA VAL A 469 -12.41 16.08 2.78
C VAL A 469 -11.67 15.81 1.48
N SER A 470 -11.93 14.66 0.88
CA SER A 470 -11.46 14.31 -0.46
C SER A 470 -12.51 14.72 -1.49
N THR A 471 -12.07 15.41 -2.53
CA THR A 471 -12.89 15.81 -3.66
C THR A 471 -12.18 15.36 -4.94
N PHE A 472 -12.77 14.41 -5.67
CA PHE A 472 -12.22 13.94 -6.93
C PHE A 472 -13.11 14.36 -8.09
N SER A 473 -12.48 14.92 -9.11
CA SER A 473 -13.06 15.24 -10.42
C SER A 473 -11.89 15.33 -11.42
N ASN A 474 -12.10 14.88 -12.65
CA ASN A 474 -11.05 14.87 -13.69
C ASN A 474 -10.54 16.29 -14.04
N THR A 475 -11.36 17.30 -13.78
CA THR A 475 -11.05 18.73 -13.85
C THR A 475 -11.60 19.42 -12.61
N ASP A 476 -11.01 20.53 -12.15
CA ASP A 476 -11.58 21.24 -11.01
C ASP A 476 -12.89 21.91 -11.42
N LEU A 477 -14.02 21.36 -10.96
CA LEU A 477 -15.34 21.68 -11.49
C LEU A 477 -15.78 23.07 -11.03
N VAL A 478 -16.06 23.96 -11.99
CA VAL A 478 -16.63 25.28 -11.71
C VAL A 478 -18.11 25.09 -11.40
N MET A 479 -18.53 25.53 -10.21
CA MET A 479 -19.92 25.39 -9.78
C MET A 479 -20.82 26.43 -10.45
N ARG A 480 -22.09 26.09 -10.65
CA ARG A 480 -23.09 26.98 -11.29
C ARG A 480 -23.78 27.83 -10.24
N ARG A 481 -24.00 29.11 -10.55
CA ARG A 481 -24.84 30.02 -9.75
C ARG A 481 -26.24 30.04 -10.32
N ASP A 482 -27.25 30.08 -9.44
CA ASP A 482 -28.66 30.31 -9.78
C ASP A 482 -29.12 29.56 -11.05
N ALA A 483 -29.19 28.23 -10.94
CA ALA A 483 -29.65 27.40 -12.04
C ALA A 483 -31.10 27.80 -12.41
N PRO A 484 -31.40 28.18 -13.67
CA PRO A 484 -32.72 28.71 -14.06
C PRO A 484 -33.91 27.80 -13.72
N GLN A 485 -33.66 26.49 -13.65
CA GLN A 485 -34.63 25.47 -13.29
C GLN A 485 -34.82 25.26 -11.77
N LEU A 486 -34.04 25.93 -10.93
CA LEU A 486 -34.12 25.85 -9.47
C LEU A 486 -34.61 27.20 -8.90
N PRO A 487 -35.64 27.20 -8.05
CA PRO A 487 -36.30 28.43 -7.61
C PRO A 487 -35.51 29.24 -6.58
N GLU A 488 -34.37 28.73 -6.12
CA GLU A 488 -33.64 29.27 -4.97
C GLU A 488 -32.23 29.75 -5.34
N ARG A 489 -31.81 30.85 -4.72
CA ARG A 489 -30.45 31.35 -4.82
C ARG A 489 -29.47 30.36 -4.21
N GLY A 490 -28.44 29.99 -4.96
CA GLY A 490 -27.46 29.01 -4.48
C GLY A 490 -26.32 28.73 -5.44
N ILE A 491 -25.37 27.93 -4.95
CA ILE A 491 -24.24 27.39 -5.72
C ILE A 491 -24.48 25.90 -5.89
N TYR A 492 -24.45 25.43 -7.13
CA TYR A 492 -24.90 24.09 -7.51
C TYR A 492 -23.81 23.29 -8.23
N LEU A 493 -23.70 22.02 -7.89
CA LEU A 493 -22.93 21.00 -8.61
C LEU A 493 -23.86 19.87 -9.05
N PHE A 494 -23.79 19.45 -10.32
CA PHE A 494 -24.73 18.48 -10.87
C PHE A 494 -24.15 17.06 -10.94
N TYR A 495 -24.98 16.03 -10.77
CA TYR A 495 -24.51 14.63 -10.72
C TYR A 495 -23.78 14.19 -12.00
N TRP A 496 -24.18 14.70 -13.17
CA TRP A 496 -23.53 14.41 -14.45
C TRP A 496 -22.14 15.06 -14.58
N ASP A 497 -21.70 15.87 -13.63
CA ASP A 497 -20.36 16.47 -13.62
C ASP A 497 -19.27 15.48 -13.12
N HIS A 498 -19.62 14.21 -12.89
CA HIS A 498 -18.71 13.10 -12.53
C HIS A 498 -17.76 13.45 -11.36
N TYR A 499 -18.33 13.76 -10.20
CA TYR A 499 -17.60 14.16 -9.00
C TYR A 499 -17.69 13.11 -7.89
N ASN A 500 -16.74 13.16 -6.94
CA ASN A 500 -16.76 12.38 -5.71
C ASN A 500 -16.64 13.30 -4.48
N LEU A 501 -17.29 12.91 -3.38
CA LEU A 501 -17.11 13.49 -2.06
C LEU A 501 -16.81 12.39 -1.05
N GLY A 502 -15.68 12.49 -0.36
CA GLY A 502 -15.35 11.62 0.75
C GLY A 502 -15.00 12.43 2.00
N PHE A 503 -15.64 12.11 3.10
CA PHE A 503 -15.21 12.52 4.43
C PHE A 503 -14.22 11.47 4.93
N GLN A 504 -13.02 11.92 5.22
CA GLN A 504 -11.85 11.08 5.43
C GLN A 504 -11.40 11.15 6.88
N PHE A 505 -10.92 10.04 7.43
CA PHE A 505 -10.40 9.95 8.79
C PHE A 505 -9.12 9.13 8.83
N GLY A 506 -8.04 9.74 9.31
CA GLY A 506 -6.73 9.13 9.47
C GLY A 506 -5.61 10.02 8.91
N VAL A 507 -4.49 9.40 8.55
CA VAL A 507 -3.34 10.11 7.97
C VAL A 507 -3.76 10.82 6.68
N ASN A 508 -3.60 12.14 6.65
CA ASN A 508 -3.80 12.95 5.46
C ASN A 508 -2.70 12.60 4.44
N SER A 509 -3.05 12.49 3.15
CA SER A 509 -2.16 12.19 2.01
C SER A 509 -1.83 10.73 1.67
N THR A 510 -2.30 9.75 2.44
CA THR A 510 -2.16 8.32 2.08
C THR A 510 -3.52 7.68 1.84
N THR A 511 -3.58 6.52 1.18
CA THR A 511 -4.80 5.69 1.07
C THR A 511 -5.09 4.91 2.35
N ASN A 512 -4.34 5.14 3.43
CA ASN A 512 -4.44 4.42 4.71
C ASN A 512 -5.57 4.93 5.63
N ASN A 513 -6.44 5.76 5.10
CA ASN A 513 -7.60 6.31 5.80
C ASN A 513 -8.83 5.39 5.66
N ILE A 514 -9.85 5.74 6.46
CA ILE A 514 -11.21 5.31 6.19
C ILE A 514 -12.05 6.48 5.67
N TYR A 515 -13.06 6.19 4.86
CA TYR A 515 -13.95 7.22 4.33
C TYR A 515 -15.44 6.94 4.55
N TYR A 516 -16.20 8.02 4.57
CA TYR A 516 -17.66 8.04 4.57
C TYR A 516 -18.14 9.05 3.52
N THR A 517 -19.10 8.69 2.68
CA THR A 517 -19.73 9.66 1.77
C THR A 517 -21.13 10.03 2.29
N PRO A 518 -21.46 11.33 2.36
CA PRO A 518 -22.70 11.76 3.01
C PRO A 518 -23.98 11.50 2.18
N TRP A 519 -23.87 11.35 0.86
CA TRP A 519 -24.96 11.01 -0.06
C TRP A 519 -24.41 10.32 -1.32
N PRO A 520 -25.25 9.63 -2.12
CA PRO A 520 -24.84 9.05 -3.40
C PRO A 520 -24.64 10.16 -4.44
N VAL A 521 -23.42 10.68 -4.48
CA VAL A 521 -22.93 11.78 -5.33
C VAL A 521 -23.07 11.52 -6.84
N ASP A 522 -23.10 10.25 -7.23
CA ASP A 522 -23.27 9.78 -8.61
C ASP A 522 -24.71 9.95 -9.13
N LYS A 523 -25.66 10.29 -8.25
CA LYS A 523 -27.10 10.32 -8.59
C LYS A 523 -27.78 11.64 -8.31
N TRP A 524 -27.17 12.51 -7.49
CA TRP A 524 -27.82 13.73 -7.01
C TRP A 524 -26.91 14.95 -7.04
N HIS A 525 -27.55 16.12 -7.15
CA HIS A 525 -26.87 17.42 -7.15
C HIS A 525 -26.43 17.79 -5.72
N ILE A 526 -25.48 18.71 -5.58
CA ILE A 526 -25.19 19.38 -4.30
C ILE A 526 -25.54 20.84 -4.43
N ALA A 527 -26.20 21.39 -3.43
CA ALA A 527 -26.52 22.80 -3.33
C ALA A 527 -25.95 23.44 -2.05
N PHE A 528 -25.25 24.55 -2.22
CA PHE A 528 -24.82 25.41 -1.13
C PHE A 528 -25.72 26.65 -1.09
N LYS A 529 -26.45 26.85 0.01
CA LYS A 529 -27.52 27.85 0.13
C LYS A 529 -27.34 28.68 1.40
N PRO A 530 -27.83 29.93 1.46
CA PRO A 530 -27.77 30.71 2.70
C PRO A 530 -28.73 30.16 3.76
N TYR A 531 -28.42 30.38 5.05
CA TYR A 531 -29.32 30.03 6.16
C TYR A 531 -30.70 30.66 6.01
N GLY A 532 -31.74 29.89 6.32
CA GLY A 532 -33.13 30.35 6.29
C GLY A 532 -33.79 30.30 4.91
N SER A 533 -33.09 29.80 3.88
CA SER A 533 -33.76 29.42 2.62
C SER A 533 -34.84 28.37 2.89
N PRO A 534 -36.05 28.49 2.29
CA PRO A 534 -37.13 27.52 2.48
C PRO A 534 -36.65 26.08 2.26
N MET A 535 -36.99 25.16 3.18
CA MET A 535 -36.69 23.74 3.03
C MET A 535 -37.65 23.04 2.07
#